data_AF-A0A945ZPX1-F1
#
_entry.id   AF-A0A945ZPX1-F1
#
_cell.length_a   1.000
_cell.length_b   1.000
_cell.length_c   1.000
_cell.angle_alpha   90.00
_cell.angle_beta   90.00
_cell.angle_gamma   90.00
#
_symmetry.space_group_name_H-M   'P 1'
#
loop_
_entity.id
_entity.type
_entity.pdbx_description
1 polymer ?
#
loop_
_entity_poly.entity_id
_entity_poly.type
_entity_poly.pdbx_seq_one_letter_code
_entity_poly.pdbx_strand_id
1 'polypeptide(L)' 'MRFSTYNALLALVTSLCVAGCGFKSESVDSIVHNGTIITMDAQNSIGRAMAIRNGRILAIGAEREIL' A
#
# COMPACT_ATOMS: atom_id res chain seq x y z
N MET A 1 25.54 -33.82 -9.35
CA MET A 1 24.27 -33.17 -9.75
C MET A 1 23.53 -32.47 -8.61
N ARG A 2 23.64 -32.89 -7.33
CA ARG A 2 22.98 -32.25 -6.17
C ARG A 2 23.39 -30.80 -5.86
N PHE A 3 24.62 -30.40 -6.18
CA PHE A 3 25.10 -29.02 -5.95
C PHE A 3 24.40 -27.96 -6.84
N SER A 4 24.03 -28.34 -8.06
CA SER A 4 23.37 -27.44 -9.03
C SER A 4 21.92 -27.14 -8.65
N THR A 5 21.21 -28.14 -8.11
CA THR A 5 19.82 -27.98 -7.66
C THR A 5 19.70 -27.09 -6.42
N TYR A 6 20.68 -27.11 -5.50
CA TYR A 6 20.69 -26.21 -4.34
C TYR A 6 20.91 -24.75 -4.74
N ASN A 7 21.84 -24.49 -5.66
CA ASN A 7 22.10 -23.13 -6.14
C ASN A 7 20.91 -22.56 -6.91
N ALA A 8 20.19 -23.39 -7.68
CA ALA A 8 18.96 -22.99 -8.34
C ALA A 8 17.85 -22.65 -7.34
N LEU A 9 17.73 -23.42 -6.25
CA LEU A 9 16.75 -23.18 -5.19
C LEU A 9 17.07 -21.89 -4.41
N LEU A 10 18.35 -21.65 -4.13
CA LEU A 10 18.83 -20.42 -3.47
C LEU A 10 18.60 -19.18 -4.34
N ALA A 11 18.84 -19.28 -5.66
CA ALA A 11 18.56 -18.21 -6.61
C ALA A 11 17.06 -17.89 -6.71
N LEU A 12 16.20 -18.92 -6.70
CA LEU A 12 14.76 -18.76 -6.70
C LEU A 12 14.28 -18.01 -5.46
N VAL A 13 14.70 -18.43 -4.26
CA VAL A 13 14.32 -17.78 -2.99
C VAL A 13 14.77 -16.31 -2.97
N THR A 14 15.99 -16.03 -3.43
CA THR A 14 16.53 -14.67 -3.49
C THR A 14 15.72 -13.78 -4.43
N SER A 15 15.27 -14.30 -5.57
CA SER A 15 14.44 -13.58 -6.54
C SER A 15 13.07 -13.18 -5.96
N LEU A 16 12.43 -14.08 -5.17
CA LEU A 16 11.14 -13.78 -4.54
C LEU A 16 11.25 -12.69 -3.46
N CYS A 17 12.37 -12.59 -2.75
CA CYS A 17 12.56 -11.57 -1.71
C CYS A 17 12.62 -10.14 -2.28
N VAL A 18 13.08 -9.94 -3.52
CA VAL A 18 13.22 -8.60 -4.13
C VAL A 18 11.87 -8.06 -4.63
N ALA A 19 10.92 -8.93 -4.97
CA ALA A 19 9.61 -8.52 -5.51
C ALA A 19 8.65 -7.93 -4.46
N GLY A 20 8.92 -8.11 -3.15
CA GLY A 20 8.02 -7.69 -2.07
C GLY A 20 8.12 -6.22 -1.63
N CYS A 21 9.16 -5.49 -2.04
CA CYS A 21 9.47 -4.15 -1.50
C CYS A 21 8.93 -2.98 -2.35
N GLY A 22 7.83 -3.18 -3.09
CA GLY A 22 7.21 -2.14 -3.91
C GLY A 22 6.22 -1.28 -3.13
N PHE A 23 6.69 -0.47 -2.18
CA PHE A 23 5.82 0.53 -1.54
C PHE A 23 5.54 1.67 -2.53
N LYS A 24 4.33 1.73 -3.05
CA LYS A 24 3.88 2.83 -3.91
C LYS A 24 3.50 4.02 -3.04
N SER A 25 4.46 4.90 -2.80
CA SER A 25 4.23 6.17 -2.11
C SER A 25 3.94 7.27 -3.14
N GLU A 26 2.83 7.98 -2.98
CA GLU A 26 2.54 9.20 -3.73
C GLU A 26 2.64 10.40 -2.79
N SER A 27 3.20 11.51 -3.28
CA SER A 27 3.28 12.75 -2.50
C SER A 27 1.92 13.44 -2.43
N VAL A 28 1.55 13.89 -1.24
CA VAL A 28 0.27 14.52 -0.94
C VAL A 28 0.50 15.74 -0.05
N ASP A 29 -0.43 16.68 -0.05
CA ASP A 29 -0.27 17.91 0.74
C ASP A 29 -0.66 17.68 2.20
N SER A 30 -1.64 16.81 2.44
CA SER A 30 -2.15 16.52 3.78
C SER A 30 -2.79 15.13 3.85
N ILE A 31 -2.67 14.52 5.03
CA ILE A 31 -3.33 13.27 5.39
C ILE A 31 -4.18 13.53 6.63
N VAL A 32 -5.48 13.22 6.55
CA VAL A 32 -6.36 13.14 7.72
C VAL A 32 -6.37 11.68 8.18
N HIS A 33 -6.04 11.43 9.44
CA HIS A 33 -5.97 10.09 10.02
C HIS A 33 -6.42 10.11 11.49
N ASN A 34 -6.51 8.95 12.14
CA ASN A 34 -7.05 8.78 13.49
C ASN A 34 -8.51 9.25 13.68
N GLY A 35 -9.28 9.37 12.59
CA GLY A 35 -10.68 9.79 12.60
C GLY A 35 -11.60 8.88 11.78
N THR A 36 -12.90 8.94 12.05
CA THR A 36 -13.91 8.24 11.24
C THR A 36 -14.30 9.13 10.07
N ILE A 37 -14.00 8.70 8.84
CA ILE A 37 -14.35 9.43 7.62
C ILE A 37 -15.61 8.79 7.04
N ILE A 38 -16.73 9.50 7.12
CA ILE A 38 -18.00 9.05 6.54
C ILE A 38 -18.06 9.59 5.12
N THR A 39 -18.15 8.71 4.11
CA THR A 39 -18.33 9.14 2.72
C THR A 39 -19.80 9.13 2.35
N MET A 40 -20.15 9.98 1.37
CA MET A 40 -21.48 10.03 0.78
C MET A 40 -21.47 9.36 -0.61
N ASP A 41 -20.95 8.13 -0.67
CA ASP A 41 -21.08 7.29 -1.86
C ASP A 41 -22.31 6.37 -1.76
N ALA A 42 -22.66 5.69 -2.86
CA ALA A 42 -23.83 4.82 -2.89
C ALA A 42 -23.75 3.64 -1.89
N GLN A 43 -22.55 3.32 -1.41
CA GLN A 43 -22.30 2.24 -0.47
C GLN A 43 -22.23 2.74 0.99
N ASN A 44 -22.32 4.06 1.21
CA ASN A 44 -22.06 4.72 2.49
C ASN A 44 -20.74 4.25 3.11
N SER A 45 -19.67 4.23 2.31
CA SER A 45 -18.38 3.70 2.78
C SER A 45 -17.82 4.54 3.93
N ILE A 46 -17.12 3.88 4.85
CA ILE A 46 -16.45 4.51 5.99
C ILE A 46 -14.96 4.24 5.88
N GLY A 47 -14.17 5.32 5.86
CA GLY A 47 -12.71 5.29 5.86
C GLY A 47 -12.12 5.66 7.22
N ARG A 48 -10.82 5.39 7.36
CA ARG A 48 -10.03 5.72 8.56
C ARG A 48 -8.87 6.67 8.29
N ALA A 49 -8.43 6.76 7.05
CA ALA A 49 -7.55 7.83 6.61
C ALA A 49 -7.96 8.36 5.22
N MET A 50 -7.59 9.60 4.93
CA MET A 50 -7.88 10.29 3.67
C MET A 50 -6.69 11.14 3.25
N ALA A 51 -6.25 10.96 2.01
CA ALA A 51 -5.18 11.72 1.38
C ALA A 51 -5.72 12.84 0.49
N ILE A 52 -5.14 14.04 0.62
CA ILE A 52 -5.56 15.25 -0.11
C ILE A 52 -4.37 15.84 -0.87
N ARG A 53 -4.60 16.20 -2.13
CA ARG A 53 -3.64 16.93 -2.95
C ARG A 53 -4.34 17.98 -3.83
N ASN A 54 -3.82 19.19 -3.83
CA ASN A 54 -4.38 20.37 -4.51
C ASN A 54 -5.87 20.56 -4.21
N GLY A 55 -6.26 20.35 -2.95
CA GLY A 55 -7.66 20.47 -2.51
C GLY A 55 -8.60 19.35 -3.00
N ARG A 56 -8.07 18.27 -3.59
CA ARG A 56 -8.86 17.11 -4.05
C ARG A 56 -8.52 15.87 -3.23
N ILE A 57 -9.52 15.05 -2.98
CA ILE A 57 -9.36 13.74 -2.34
C ILE A 57 -8.76 12.78 -3.38
N LEU A 58 -7.58 12.24 -3.08
CA LEU A 58 -6.92 11.24 -3.92
C LEU A 58 -7.30 9.82 -3.51
N ALA A 59 -7.41 9.56 -2.20
CA ALA A 59 -7.71 8.24 -1.66
C ALA A 59 -8.37 8.32 -0.28
N ILE A 60 -9.21 7.33 0.01
CA ILE A 60 -9.83 7.07 1.33
C ILE A 60 -9.69 5.57 1.60
N GLY A 61 -9.24 5.19 2.79
CA GLY A 61 -8.99 3.78 3.12
C GLY A 61 -8.70 3.53 4.59
N ALA A 62 -8.15 2.36 4.89
CA ALA A 62 -7.63 2.05 6.22
C ALA A 62 -6.36 2.88 6.53
N GLU A 63 -6.00 3.07 7.81
CA GLU A 63 -4.82 3.86 8.23
C GLU A 63 -3.55 3.47 7.45
N ARG A 64 -3.23 2.18 7.45
CA ARG A 64 -2.02 1.60 6.82
C ARG A 64 -2.02 1.59 5.29
N GLU A 65 -3.15 1.93 4.66
CA GLU A 65 -3.26 2.02 3.20
C GLU A 65 -2.95 3.43 2.71
N ILE A 66 -3.11 4.43 3.59
CA ILE A 66 -2.93 5.84 3.28
C ILE A 66 -1.60 6.38 3.83
N LEU A 67 -1.13 5.85 4.98
CA LEU A 67 0.17 6.14 5.58
C LEU A 67 1.27 5.25 4.99
#